data_AF-D5VTH9-F1
#
_entry.id   AF-D5VTH9-F1
#
_cell.length_a   1.000
_cell.length_b   1.000
_cell.length_c   1.000
_cell.angle_alpha   90.00
_cell.angle_beta   90.00
_cell.angle_gamma   90.00
#
_symmetry.space_group_name_H-M   'P 1'
#
loop_
_entity.id
_entity.type
_entity.pdbx_description
1 polymer ?
#
loop_
_entity_poly.entity_id
_entity_poly.type
_entity_poly.pdbx_seq_one_letter_code
_entity_poly.pdbx_strand_id
1 'polypeptide(L)'
;MSLILCYFGNNGAIILGDRREMFFRGNEEKRKELEELLYSGEIKSEEELRKKAEELGVKIIIEDKRRKVWKIKNVVVGEVRSLGLDAKRRRVYATKRKAKILEILNDQIIGEKNLEGFSIIIFSNKFIKEEINKYLKEYYRVLPMKRIDEVGEIFKEIYKKVSWHPTLSEEFDVEKTDKEEEDFEEVIEEDVKKLFEYREELKKKLVDFGKVMDIVNRIVKNGEIGEVKNGKLHLFDDYIAVDSIKPNPKTYKVIDIEGAEDGDIIVIENGEMKVKGKDKKVNTNYIIIKSW
;
A
#
# COMPACT_ATOMS: atom_id res chain seq x y z
N MET A 1 -12.28 3.23 -2.55
CA MET A 1 -12.41 4.17 -3.70
C MET A 1 -12.01 5.57 -3.27
N SER A 2 -11.81 6.48 -4.20
CA SER A 2 -11.32 7.85 -3.96
C SER A 2 -11.87 8.79 -5.00
N LEU A 3 -12.04 10.07 -4.65
CA LEU A 3 -12.38 11.15 -5.54
C LEU A 3 -11.13 11.93 -5.92
N ILE A 4 -10.91 12.08 -7.22
CA ILE A 4 -10.02 13.07 -7.82
C ILE A 4 -10.82 13.87 -8.83
N LEU A 5 -10.74 15.19 -8.70
CA LEU A 5 -11.35 16.15 -9.60
C LEU A 5 -10.24 17.01 -10.20
N CYS A 6 -9.97 16.85 -11.49
CA CYS A 6 -8.91 17.54 -12.20
C CYS A 6 -9.50 18.40 -13.32
N TYR A 7 -9.01 19.63 -13.44
CA TYR A 7 -9.27 20.54 -14.55
C TYR A 7 -7.95 20.90 -15.21
N PHE A 8 -7.97 21.04 -16.53
CA PHE A 8 -6.90 21.69 -17.29
C PHE A 8 -7.51 22.55 -18.40
N GLY A 9 -6.85 23.66 -18.73
CA GLY A 9 -7.30 24.61 -19.76
C GLY A 9 -6.24 25.66 -20.07
N ASN A 10 -6.61 26.68 -20.85
CA ASN A 10 -5.70 27.78 -21.22
C ASN A 10 -5.26 28.66 -20.02
N ASN A 11 -6.04 28.66 -18.95
CA ASN A 11 -5.82 29.39 -17.70
C ASN A 11 -4.98 28.61 -16.68
N GLY A 12 -4.70 27.32 -16.89
CA GLY A 12 -3.92 26.49 -15.97
C GLY A 12 -4.48 25.08 -15.81
N ALA A 13 -3.98 24.38 -14.79
CA ALA A 13 -4.53 23.13 -14.30
C ALA A 13 -4.66 23.15 -12.77
N ILE A 14 -5.69 22.48 -12.27
CA ILE A 14 -5.95 22.31 -10.84
C ILE A 14 -6.49 20.93 -10.59
N ILE A 15 -6.07 20.34 -9.48
CA ILE A 15 -6.50 19.03 -9.07
C ILE A 15 -6.86 19.05 -7.59
N LEU A 16 -7.95 18.37 -7.25
CA LEU A 16 -8.43 18.16 -5.89
C LEU A 16 -8.54 16.66 -5.65
N GLY A 17 -8.09 16.19 -4.48
CA GLY A 17 -8.23 14.80 -4.07
C GLY A 17 -8.66 14.66 -2.62
N ASP A 18 -9.62 13.76 -2.35
CA ASP A 18 -10.01 13.46 -0.96
C ASP A 18 -8.92 12.65 -0.24
N ARG A 19 -8.97 12.58 1.10
CA ARG A 19 -7.96 11.84 1.90
C ARG A 19 -8.34 10.41 2.31
N ARG A 20 -9.54 9.94 1.94
CA ARG A 20 -10.09 8.66 2.42
C ARG A 20 -9.47 7.45 1.74
N GLU A 21 -9.03 6.49 2.54
CA GLU A 21 -8.72 5.13 2.13
C GLU A 21 -9.61 4.16 2.91
N MET A 22 -10.14 3.16 2.20
CA MET A 22 -11.04 2.16 2.77
C MET A 22 -10.56 0.76 2.40
N PHE A 23 -10.51 -0.11 3.39
CA PHE A 23 -10.18 -1.52 3.21
C PHE A 23 -11.33 -2.38 3.70
N PHE A 24 -11.75 -3.31 2.86
CA PHE A 24 -12.77 -4.30 3.18
C PHE A 24 -12.09 -5.65 3.37
N ARG A 25 -12.31 -6.29 4.51
CA ARG A 25 -11.79 -7.63 4.84
C ARG A 25 -12.95 -8.59 5.13
N GLY A 26 -12.81 -9.83 4.67
CA GLY A 26 -13.83 -10.85 4.79
C GLY A 26 -14.06 -11.57 3.46
N ASN A 27 -15.15 -12.33 3.40
CA ASN A 27 -15.57 -13.07 2.20
C ASN A 27 -15.69 -12.15 0.98
N GLU A 28 -15.18 -12.59 -0.17
CA GLU A 28 -15.11 -11.77 -1.39
C GLU A 28 -16.48 -11.39 -1.94
N GLU A 29 -17.44 -12.31 -1.96
CA GLU A 29 -18.79 -12.06 -2.47
C GLU A 29 -19.50 -11.02 -1.59
N LYS A 30 -19.37 -11.15 -0.27
CA LYS A 30 -19.92 -10.19 0.69
C LYS A 30 -19.26 -8.81 0.62
N ARG A 31 -17.97 -8.74 0.31
CA ARG A 31 -17.29 -7.47 0.03
C ARG A 31 -17.84 -6.81 -1.23
N LYS A 32 -18.06 -7.58 -2.31
CA LYS A 32 -18.65 -7.06 -3.56
C LYS A 32 -20.07 -6.55 -3.35
N GLU A 33 -20.89 -7.29 -2.61
CA GLU A 33 -22.26 -6.90 -2.24
C GLU A 33 -22.28 -5.56 -1.49
N LEU A 34 -21.44 -5.41 -0.47
CA LEU A 34 -21.32 -4.16 0.28
C LEU A 34 -20.80 -3.00 -0.58
N GLU A 35 -19.81 -3.26 -1.43
CA GLU A 35 -19.27 -2.28 -2.37
C GLU A 35 -20.33 -1.79 -3.36
N GLU A 36 -21.17 -2.68 -3.89
CA GLU A 36 -22.25 -2.32 -4.80
C GLU A 36 -23.26 -1.36 -4.15
N LEU A 37 -23.74 -1.69 -2.94
CA LEU A 37 -24.62 -0.82 -2.15
C LEU A 37 -23.99 0.55 -1.85
N LEU A 38 -22.68 0.56 -1.55
CA LEU A 38 -21.93 1.78 -1.28
C LEU A 38 -21.77 2.64 -2.54
N TYR A 39 -21.55 2.02 -3.70
CA TYR A 39 -21.25 2.73 -4.94
C TYR A 39 -22.47 3.06 -5.79
N SER A 40 -23.63 2.46 -5.48
CA SER A 40 -24.95 2.85 -6.00
C SER A 40 -25.50 4.12 -5.32
N GLY A 41 -24.97 4.49 -4.14
CA GLY A 41 -25.45 5.60 -3.33
C GLY A 41 -26.62 5.22 -2.40
N GLU A 42 -26.89 3.93 -2.23
CA GLU A 42 -27.88 3.44 -1.26
C GLU A 42 -27.44 3.69 0.18
N ILE A 43 -26.13 3.61 0.45
CA ILE A 43 -25.54 3.92 1.75
C ILE A 43 -25.20 5.41 1.80
N LYS A 44 -25.84 6.15 2.71
CA LYS A 44 -25.76 7.61 2.78
C LYS A 44 -24.90 8.14 3.92
N SER A 45 -24.49 7.29 4.85
CA SER A 45 -23.66 7.69 5.99
C SER A 45 -22.64 6.63 6.38
N GLU A 46 -21.62 7.02 7.14
CA GLU A 46 -20.66 6.07 7.72
C GLU A 46 -21.32 5.10 8.70
N GLU A 47 -22.35 5.55 9.43
CA GLU A 47 -23.08 4.71 10.39
C GLU A 47 -23.83 3.59 9.66
N GLU A 48 -24.56 3.94 8.58
CA GLU A 48 -25.22 2.96 7.72
C GLU A 48 -24.22 1.98 7.10
N LEU A 49 -23.07 2.50 6.64
CA LEU A 49 -21.99 1.67 6.10
C LEU A 49 -21.49 0.64 7.12
N ARG A 50 -21.22 1.06 8.35
CA ARG A 50 -20.73 0.17 9.42
C ARG A 50 -21.77 -0.89 9.76
N LYS A 51 -23.04 -0.51 9.87
CA LYS A 51 -24.15 -1.43 10.14
C LYS A 51 -24.28 -2.49 9.02
N LYS A 52 -24.28 -2.06 7.76
CA LYS A 52 -24.34 -2.98 6.61
C LYS A 52 -23.14 -3.91 6.54
N ALA A 53 -21.96 -3.42 6.88
CA ALA A 53 -20.77 -4.26 6.92
C ALA A 53 -20.85 -5.35 8.00
N GLU A 54 -21.35 -4.99 9.19
CA GLU A 54 -21.57 -5.94 10.28
C GLU A 54 -22.60 -7.01 9.90
N GLU A 55 -23.72 -6.62 9.30
CA GLU A 55 -24.75 -7.54 8.77
C GLU A 55 -24.18 -8.55 7.77
N LEU A 56 -23.22 -8.13 6.93
CA LEU A 56 -22.57 -8.96 5.91
C LEU A 56 -21.31 -9.68 6.42
N GLY A 57 -20.91 -9.49 7.68
CA GLY A 57 -19.68 -10.05 8.24
C GLY A 57 -18.40 -9.50 7.60
N VAL A 58 -18.45 -8.27 7.06
CA VAL A 58 -17.32 -7.59 6.43
C VAL A 58 -16.71 -6.60 7.42
N LYS A 59 -15.41 -6.74 7.69
CA LYS A 59 -14.66 -5.76 8.49
C LYS A 59 -14.21 -4.61 7.60
N ILE A 60 -14.57 -3.38 7.99
CA ILE A 60 -14.10 -2.15 7.32
C ILE A 60 -13.00 -1.49 8.15
N ILE A 61 -11.95 -1.05 7.47
CA ILE A 61 -10.96 -0.11 8.00
C ILE A 61 -11.07 1.16 7.16
N ILE A 62 -11.23 2.30 7.82
CA ILE A 62 -11.37 3.61 7.16
C ILE A 62 -10.31 4.55 7.73
N GLU A 63 -9.57 5.22 6.85
CA GLU A 63 -8.50 6.16 7.20
C GLU A 63 -8.55 7.42 6.34
N ASP A 64 -8.38 8.60 6.93
CA ASP A 64 -8.43 9.91 6.22
C ASP A 64 -7.06 10.58 6.10
N LYS A 65 -6.02 9.78 5.86
CA LYS A 65 -4.63 10.26 5.92
C LYS A 65 -3.91 10.18 4.59
N ARG A 66 -4.56 9.67 3.55
CA ARG A 66 -3.89 9.41 2.27
C ARG A 66 -3.91 10.65 1.40
N ARG A 67 -2.76 11.30 1.23
CA ARG A 67 -2.55 12.27 0.15
C ARG A 67 -2.69 11.57 -1.20
N LYS A 68 -3.55 12.10 -2.08
CA LYS A 68 -3.82 11.54 -3.42
C LYS A 68 -3.42 12.44 -4.56
N VAL A 69 -3.19 13.72 -4.26
CA VAL A 69 -2.77 14.71 -5.23
C VAL A 69 -1.48 15.37 -4.78
N TRP A 70 -0.61 15.65 -5.73
CA TRP A 70 0.67 16.31 -5.52
C TRP A 70 1.09 17.07 -6.78
N LYS A 71 2.23 17.75 -6.73
CA LYS A 71 2.76 18.52 -7.85
C LYS A 71 4.22 18.15 -8.10
N ILE A 72 4.59 18.02 -9.38
CA ILE A 72 5.96 17.79 -9.86
C ILE A 72 6.24 18.86 -10.92
N LYS A 73 7.22 19.75 -10.68
CA LYS A 73 7.45 20.94 -11.51
C LYS A 73 6.12 21.69 -11.76
N ASN A 74 5.69 21.91 -13.00
CA ASN A 74 4.40 22.53 -13.36
C ASN A 74 3.30 21.53 -13.70
N VAL A 75 3.44 20.27 -13.28
CA VAL A 75 2.47 19.20 -13.50
C VAL A 75 1.77 18.87 -12.18
N VAL A 76 0.45 19.00 -12.16
CA VAL A 76 -0.37 18.49 -11.07
C VAL A 76 -0.69 17.02 -11.33
N VAL A 77 -0.60 16.20 -10.28
CA VAL A 77 -0.72 14.75 -10.38
C VAL A 77 -1.77 14.26 -9.39
N GLY A 78 -2.59 13.31 -9.82
CA GLY A 78 -3.57 12.66 -8.96
C GLY A 78 -3.60 11.15 -9.19
N GLU A 79 -3.64 10.38 -8.11
CA GLU A 79 -3.69 8.91 -8.15
C GLU A 79 -4.83 8.32 -7.33
N VAL A 80 -5.67 7.53 -8.01
CA VAL A 80 -6.54 6.55 -7.36
C VAL A 80 -5.94 5.16 -7.49
N ARG A 81 -6.05 4.35 -6.43
CA ARG A 81 -5.56 2.96 -6.43
C ARG A 81 -6.61 2.03 -5.86
N SER A 82 -6.59 0.79 -6.33
CA SER A 82 -7.27 -0.34 -5.72
C SER A 82 -6.24 -1.41 -5.37
N LEU A 83 -6.34 -1.94 -4.15
CA LEU A 83 -5.44 -2.95 -3.62
C LEU A 83 -6.24 -4.24 -3.44
N GLY A 84 -6.12 -5.14 -4.42
CA GLY A 84 -6.69 -6.49 -4.40
C GLY A 84 -5.60 -7.53 -4.65
N LEU A 85 -5.92 -8.61 -5.37
CA LEU A 85 -4.92 -9.55 -5.91
C LEU A 85 -3.94 -8.82 -6.82
N ASP A 86 -4.46 -7.93 -7.68
CA ASP A 86 -3.67 -7.02 -8.48
C ASP A 86 -3.71 -5.60 -7.92
N ALA A 87 -2.57 -4.91 -8.01
CA ALA A 87 -2.49 -3.49 -7.70
C ALA A 87 -2.88 -2.68 -8.95
N LYS A 88 -4.09 -2.12 -8.96
CA LYS A 88 -4.58 -1.27 -10.04
C LYS A 88 -4.42 0.19 -9.64
N ARG A 89 -3.82 1.00 -10.51
CA ARG A 89 -3.70 2.45 -10.31
C ARG A 89 -4.18 3.18 -11.54
N ARG A 90 -4.78 4.34 -11.32
CA ARG A 90 -5.09 5.29 -12.36
C ARG A 90 -4.54 6.64 -11.96
N ARG A 91 -3.70 7.19 -12.83
CA ARG A 91 -3.08 8.50 -12.63
C ARG A 91 -3.59 9.47 -13.66
N VAL A 92 -3.79 10.71 -13.23
CA VAL A 92 -3.95 11.86 -14.12
C VAL A 92 -2.79 12.80 -13.85
N TYR A 93 -2.15 13.22 -14.92
CA TYR A 93 -1.14 14.26 -14.94
C TYR A 93 -1.72 15.41 -15.74
N ALA A 94 -1.63 16.63 -15.25
CA ALA A 94 -2.16 17.78 -15.95
C ALA A 94 -1.25 18.99 -15.78
N THR A 95 -1.15 19.76 -16.84
CA THR A 95 -0.55 21.10 -16.84
C THR A 95 -1.45 22.01 -17.67
N LYS A 96 -1.08 23.27 -17.85
CA LYS A 96 -1.85 24.17 -18.72
C LYS A 96 -2.00 23.54 -20.11
N ARG A 97 -3.25 23.51 -20.63
CA ARG A 97 -3.66 23.02 -21.96
C ARG A 97 -3.52 21.52 -22.26
N LYS A 98 -2.89 20.73 -21.40
CA LYS A 98 -2.72 19.28 -21.66
C LYS A 98 -2.79 18.44 -20.40
N ALA A 99 -3.27 17.22 -20.58
CA ALA A 99 -3.32 16.20 -19.54
C ALA A 99 -3.06 14.81 -20.13
N LYS A 100 -2.57 13.90 -19.30
CA LYS A 100 -2.34 12.50 -19.63
C LYS A 100 -2.90 11.62 -18.53
N ILE A 101 -3.67 10.62 -18.92
CA ILE A 101 -4.22 9.60 -18.01
C ILE A 101 -3.47 8.30 -18.25
N LEU A 102 -2.95 7.70 -17.18
CA LEU A 102 -2.32 6.39 -17.21
C LEU A 102 -3.13 5.38 -16.39
N GLU A 103 -3.30 4.19 -16.95
CA GLU A 103 -3.83 3.02 -16.29
C GLU A 103 -2.68 2.04 -16.08
N ILE A 104 -2.38 1.74 -14.81
CA ILE A 104 -1.24 0.94 -14.41
C ILE A 104 -1.77 -0.30 -13.69
N LEU A 105 -1.44 -1.47 -14.21
CA LEU A 105 -1.73 -2.76 -13.60
C LEU A 105 -0.41 -3.37 -13.14
N ASN A 106 -0.29 -3.59 -11.83
CA ASN A 106 0.96 -3.98 -11.22
C ASN A 106 2.07 -3.02 -11.66
N ASP A 107 3.11 -3.49 -12.32
CA ASP A 107 4.26 -2.66 -12.73
C ASP A 107 4.27 -2.41 -14.25
N GLN A 108 3.08 -2.39 -14.86
CA GLN A 108 2.91 -2.21 -16.30
C GLN A 108 1.85 -1.15 -16.59
N ILE A 109 2.14 -0.28 -17.56
CA ILE A 109 1.15 0.61 -18.15
C ILE A 109 0.31 -0.22 -19.12
N ILE A 110 -0.99 -0.31 -18.87
CA ILE A 110 -1.95 -1.06 -19.69
C ILE A 110 -2.87 -0.14 -20.50
N GLY A 111 -2.86 1.16 -20.21
CA GLY A 111 -3.66 2.14 -20.91
C GLY A 111 -3.10 3.54 -20.76
N GLU A 112 -3.21 4.32 -21.82
CA GLU A 112 -2.77 5.71 -21.89
C GLU A 112 -3.81 6.53 -22.66
N LYS A 113 -4.06 7.75 -22.19
CA LYS A 113 -4.87 8.73 -22.91
C LYS A 113 -4.28 10.13 -22.80
N ASN A 114 -3.91 10.69 -23.94
CA ASN A 114 -3.48 12.07 -24.07
C ASN A 114 -4.68 12.98 -24.34
N LEU A 115 -4.69 14.14 -23.72
CA LEU A 115 -5.78 15.11 -23.77
C LEU A 115 -5.18 16.51 -23.95
N GLU A 116 -5.78 17.30 -24.84
CA GLU A 116 -5.36 18.67 -25.12
C GLU A 116 -6.56 19.63 -25.05
N GLY A 117 -6.27 20.93 -24.93
CA GLY A 117 -7.26 21.98 -24.83
C GLY A 117 -7.78 22.15 -23.41
N PHE A 118 -9.07 21.90 -23.21
CA PHE A 118 -9.72 22.02 -21.91
C PHE A 118 -10.63 20.82 -21.63
N SER A 119 -10.53 20.27 -20.42
CA SER A 119 -11.49 19.28 -19.94
C SER A 119 -11.50 19.18 -18.41
N ILE A 120 -12.46 18.39 -17.91
CA ILE A 120 -12.56 18.00 -16.50
C ILE A 120 -12.47 16.48 -16.43
N ILE A 121 -11.56 15.98 -15.60
CA ILE A 121 -11.32 14.55 -15.38
C ILE A 121 -11.78 14.22 -13.96
N ILE A 122 -12.66 13.22 -13.84
CA ILE A 122 -13.20 12.76 -12.56
C ILE A 122 -12.85 11.28 -12.37
N PHE A 123 -12.07 10.97 -11.34
CA PHE A 123 -11.94 9.61 -10.83
C PHE A 123 -12.79 9.50 -9.57
N SER A 124 -13.78 8.60 -9.57
CA SER A 124 -14.62 8.28 -8.42
C SER A 124 -15.51 7.07 -8.75
N ASN A 125 -16.35 6.65 -7.81
CA ASN A 125 -17.46 5.74 -8.09
C ASN A 125 -18.51 6.40 -9.01
N LYS A 126 -19.39 5.59 -9.60
CA LYS A 126 -20.38 6.06 -10.58
C LYS A 126 -21.33 7.11 -9.96
N PHE A 127 -21.89 6.83 -8.78
CA PHE A 127 -22.82 7.71 -8.09
C PHE A 127 -22.23 9.11 -7.82
N ILE A 128 -21.04 9.18 -7.22
CA ILE A 128 -20.36 10.46 -6.93
C ILE A 128 -20.00 11.22 -8.21
N LYS A 129 -19.62 10.52 -9.30
CA LYS A 129 -19.43 11.19 -10.59
C LYS A 129 -20.71 11.85 -11.09
N GLU A 130 -21.85 11.17 -10.96
CA GLU A 130 -23.14 11.71 -11.38
C GLU A 130 -23.53 12.92 -10.54
N GLU A 131 -23.36 12.87 -9.22
CA GLU A 131 -23.59 14.00 -8.33
C GLU A 131 -22.70 15.22 -8.66
N ILE A 132 -21.40 15.00 -8.84
CA ILE A 132 -20.46 16.08 -9.22
C ILE A 132 -20.85 16.69 -10.57
N ASN A 133 -21.22 15.85 -11.55
CA ASN A 133 -21.61 16.32 -12.87
C ASN A 133 -22.88 17.18 -12.85
N LYS A 134 -23.81 16.97 -11.90
CA LYS A 134 -24.98 17.85 -11.74
C LYS A 134 -24.55 19.28 -11.44
N TYR A 135 -23.62 19.46 -10.49
CA TYR A 135 -23.12 20.78 -10.11
C TYR A 135 -22.18 21.39 -11.18
N LEU A 136 -21.33 20.58 -11.82
CA LEU A 136 -20.38 21.07 -12.83
C LEU A 136 -21.05 21.68 -14.07
N LYS A 137 -22.26 21.23 -14.43
CA LYS A 137 -22.99 21.73 -15.61
C LYS A 137 -23.17 23.25 -15.58
N GLU A 138 -23.37 23.83 -14.41
CA GLU A 138 -23.54 25.28 -14.21
C GLU A 138 -22.26 26.06 -14.52
N TYR A 139 -21.10 25.46 -14.27
CA TYR A 139 -19.79 26.12 -14.38
C TYR A 139 -19.06 25.81 -15.69
N TYR A 140 -19.36 24.68 -16.35
CA TYR A 140 -18.53 24.13 -17.42
C TYR A 140 -18.11 25.14 -18.49
N ARG A 141 -19.04 26.00 -18.94
CA ARG A 141 -18.79 27.02 -19.98
C ARG A 141 -17.95 28.20 -19.49
N VAL A 142 -17.98 28.51 -18.20
CA VAL A 142 -17.30 29.68 -17.62
C VAL A 142 -15.93 29.35 -17.02
N LEU A 143 -15.66 28.07 -16.71
CA LEU A 143 -14.36 27.66 -16.14
C LEU A 143 -13.15 28.11 -16.99
N PRO A 144 -13.15 28.00 -18.34
CA PRO A 144 -12.03 28.47 -19.16
C PRO A 144 -11.78 29.99 -19.12
N MET A 145 -12.78 30.78 -18.71
CA MET A 145 -12.70 32.24 -18.65
C MET A 145 -12.24 32.75 -17.28
N LYS A 146 -12.16 31.87 -16.28
CA LYS A 146 -11.80 32.21 -14.90
C LYS A 146 -10.30 32.11 -14.65
N ARG A 147 -9.79 32.80 -13.63
CA ARG A 147 -8.44 32.51 -13.13
C ARG A 147 -8.41 31.13 -12.48
N ILE A 148 -7.25 30.46 -12.50
CA ILE A 148 -7.13 29.09 -11.98
C ILE A 148 -7.52 28.99 -10.49
N ASP A 149 -7.30 30.07 -9.73
CA ASP A 149 -7.68 30.16 -8.32
C ASP A 149 -9.19 30.14 -8.12
N GLU A 150 -9.94 30.83 -8.99
CA GLU A 150 -11.40 30.84 -8.96
C GLU A 150 -11.98 29.47 -9.38
N VAL A 151 -11.34 28.78 -10.32
CA VAL A 151 -11.68 27.39 -10.65
C VAL A 151 -11.49 26.50 -9.42
N GLY A 152 -10.42 26.74 -8.64
CA GLY A 152 -10.16 26.03 -7.39
C GLY A 152 -11.25 26.22 -6.35
N GLU A 153 -11.73 27.44 -6.14
CA GLU A 153 -12.84 27.68 -5.20
C GLU A 153 -14.13 26.97 -5.65
N ILE A 154 -14.45 26.98 -6.95
CA ILE A 154 -15.59 26.21 -7.48
C ILE A 154 -15.44 24.71 -7.19
N PHE A 155 -14.24 24.14 -7.40
CA PHE A 155 -13.99 22.73 -7.13
C PHE A 155 -14.14 22.39 -5.64
N LYS A 156 -13.68 23.26 -4.74
CA LYS A 156 -13.88 23.13 -3.30
C LYS A 156 -15.35 23.17 -2.91
N GLU A 157 -16.11 24.10 -3.49
CA GLU A 157 -17.56 24.19 -3.24
C GLU A 157 -18.30 22.94 -3.70
N ILE A 158 -18.01 22.45 -4.91
CA ILE A 158 -18.60 21.22 -5.45
C ILE A 158 -18.24 20.01 -4.57
N TYR A 159 -16.98 19.91 -4.13
CA TYR A 159 -16.55 18.85 -3.24
C TYR A 159 -17.36 18.84 -1.93
N LYS A 160 -17.51 20.00 -1.28
CA LYS A 160 -18.29 20.12 -0.04
C LYS A 160 -19.76 19.71 -0.20
N LYS A 161 -20.34 19.85 -1.40
CA LYS A 161 -21.72 19.39 -1.68
C LYS A 161 -21.86 17.87 -1.76
N VAL A 162 -20.75 17.13 -1.95
CA VAL A 162 -20.75 15.67 -2.07
C VAL A 162 -19.99 14.96 -0.95
N SER A 163 -19.26 15.70 -0.10
CA SER A 163 -18.42 15.14 0.98
C SER A 163 -19.20 14.45 2.09
N TRP A 164 -20.54 14.55 2.09
CA TRP A 164 -21.41 13.79 3.00
C TRP A 164 -21.36 12.28 2.74
N HIS A 165 -20.99 11.85 1.53
CA HIS A 165 -21.03 10.44 1.17
C HIS A 165 -19.87 9.66 1.84
N PRO A 166 -20.13 8.48 2.43
CA PRO A 166 -19.15 7.75 3.26
C PRO A 166 -17.86 7.33 2.53
N THR A 167 -17.86 7.33 1.19
CA THR A 167 -16.65 7.05 0.40
C THR A 167 -15.64 8.19 0.38
N LEU A 168 -16.01 9.37 0.85
CA LEU A 168 -15.19 10.58 0.81
C LEU A 168 -14.78 10.96 2.24
N SER A 169 -13.66 11.66 2.31
CA SER A 169 -13.21 12.32 3.54
C SER A 169 -13.89 13.68 3.68
N GLU A 170 -13.87 14.25 4.89
CA GLU A 170 -14.16 15.67 5.07
C GLU A 170 -13.01 16.55 4.55
N GLU A 171 -11.79 16.03 4.62
CA GLU A 171 -10.58 16.72 4.20
C GLU A 171 -10.13 16.36 2.78
N PHE A 172 -9.55 17.34 2.12
CA PHE A 172 -9.03 17.19 0.77
C PHE A 172 -7.76 18.02 0.56
N ASP A 173 -6.96 17.60 -0.40
CA ASP A 173 -5.77 18.28 -0.87
C ASP A 173 -6.04 18.96 -2.21
N VAL A 174 -5.39 20.10 -2.47
CA VAL A 174 -5.50 20.83 -3.73
C VAL A 174 -4.12 21.22 -4.23
N GLU A 175 -3.86 20.97 -5.51
CA GLU A 175 -2.65 21.41 -6.20
C GLU A 175 -3.02 22.13 -7.49
N LYS A 176 -2.25 23.17 -7.84
CA LYS A 176 -2.53 24.00 -9.01
C LYS A 176 -1.27 24.48 -9.72
N THR A 177 -1.45 24.84 -10.98
CA THR A 177 -0.42 25.41 -11.84
C THR A 177 -1.09 26.30 -12.89
N ASP A 178 -0.54 27.49 -13.15
CA ASP A 178 -0.95 28.38 -14.24
C ASP A 178 0.02 28.30 -15.44
N LYS A 179 1.07 27.49 -15.30
CA LYS A 179 2.13 27.28 -16.28
C LYS A 179 1.93 26.00 -17.05
N GLU A 180 2.40 26.01 -18.29
CA GLU A 180 2.57 24.82 -19.11
C GLU A 180 3.94 24.20 -18.81
N GLU A 181 4.00 22.88 -18.68
CA GLU A 181 5.27 22.15 -18.57
C GLU A 181 5.76 21.80 -19.98
N GLU A 182 6.94 22.31 -20.37
CA GLU A 182 7.55 22.01 -21.67
C GLU A 182 7.91 20.52 -21.75
N ASP A 183 8.62 20.01 -20.73
CA ASP A 183 9.07 18.62 -20.62
C ASP A 183 7.99 17.68 -20.04
N PHE A 184 6.73 17.87 -20.43
CA PHE A 184 5.59 17.18 -19.81
C PHE A 184 5.70 15.64 -19.85
N GLU A 185 6.14 15.07 -20.98
CA GLU A 185 6.31 13.63 -21.12
C GLU A 185 7.46 13.11 -20.25
N GLU A 186 8.60 13.80 -20.22
CA GLU A 186 9.77 13.42 -19.41
C GLU A 186 9.43 13.42 -17.91
N VAL A 187 8.69 14.43 -17.44
CA VAL A 187 8.23 14.49 -16.04
C VAL A 187 7.37 13.28 -15.68
N ILE A 188 6.51 12.82 -16.60
CA ILE A 188 5.65 11.66 -16.39
C ILE A 188 6.46 10.37 -16.41
N GLU A 189 7.36 10.21 -17.37
CA GLU A 189 8.25 9.05 -17.48
C GLU A 189 9.12 8.88 -16.22
N GLU A 190 9.72 9.96 -15.73
CA GLU A 190 10.50 9.95 -14.50
C GLU A 190 9.67 9.54 -13.27
N ASP A 191 8.46 10.09 -13.13
CA ASP A 191 7.58 9.78 -11.99
C ASP A 191 7.12 8.32 -12.01
N VAL A 192 6.79 7.79 -13.21
CA VAL A 192 6.43 6.38 -13.37
C VAL A 192 7.62 5.47 -13.10
N LYS A 193 8.82 5.83 -13.57
CA LYS A 193 10.05 5.08 -13.29
C LYS A 193 10.32 4.99 -11.79
N LYS A 194 10.25 6.12 -11.08
CA LYS A 194 10.41 6.17 -9.61
C LYS A 194 9.38 5.29 -8.89
N LEU A 195 8.13 5.26 -9.37
CA LEU A 195 7.10 4.37 -8.83
C LEU A 195 7.50 2.90 -8.97
N PHE A 196 7.97 2.47 -10.15
CA PHE A 196 8.34 1.07 -10.39
C PHE A 196 9.59 0.65 -9.60
N GLU A 197 10.61 1.51 -9.53
CA GLU A 197 11.81 1.27 -8.72
C GLU A 197 11.46 1.10 -7.24
N TYR A 198 10.65 2.02 -6.68
CA TYR A 198 10.17 1.92 -5.30
C TYR A 198 9.43 0.60 -5.03
N ARG A 199 8.63 0.13 -6.00
CA ARG A 199 7.90 -1.12 -5.86
C ARG A 199 8.79 -2.35 -5.93
N GLU A 200 9.80 -2.33 -6.78
CA GLU A 200 10.78 -3.41 -6.83
C GLU A 200 11.54 -3.53 -5.50
N GLU A 201 11.92 -2.40 -4.91
CA GLU A 201 12.55 -2.35 -3.59
C GLU A 201 11.63 -2.92 -2.51
N LEU A 202 10.35 -2.52 -2.49
CA LEU A 202 9.36 -3.06 -1.56
C LEU A 202 9.19 -4.58 -1.72
N LYS A 203 9.13 -5.11 -2.94
CA LYS A 203 9.04 -6.55 -3.17
C LYS A 203 10.25 -7.28 -2.59
N LYS A 204 11.47 -6.77 -2.80
CA LYS A 204 12.70 -7.34 -2.22
C LYS A 204 12.62 -7.36 -0.69
N LYS A 205 12.23 -6.24 -0.08
CA LYS A 205 12.06 -6.14 1.38
C LYS A 205 11.03 -7.13 1.92
N LEU A 206 9.91 -7.35 1.22
CA LEU A 206 8.89 -8.32 1.62
C LEU A 206 9.39 -9.77 1.54
N VAL A 207 10.15 -10.12 0.49
CA VAL A 207 10.79 -11.44 0.37
C VAL A 207 11.79 -11.65 1.51
N ASP A 208 12.63 -10.66 1.76
CA ASP A 208 13.63 -10.71 2.83
C ASP A 208 12.98 -10.84 4.21
N PHE A 209 11.90 -10.10 4.46
CA PHE A 209 11.11 -10.22 5.68
C PHE A 209 10.48 -11.61 5.82
N GLY A 210 9.95 -12.19 4.73
CA GLY A 210 9.41 -13.54 4.72
C GLY A 210 10.45 -14.59 5.12
N LYS A 211 11.67 -14.50 4.59
CA LYS A 211 12.79 -15.39 4.96
C LYS A 211 13.15 -15.25 6.44
N VAL A 212 13.21 -14.01 6.93
CA VAL A 212 13.45 -13.73 8.37
C VAL A 212 12.35 -14.35 9.23
N MET A 213 11.08 -14.20 8.85
CA MET A 213 9.96 -14.77 9.61
C MET A 213 9.96 -16.30 9.60
N ASP A 214 10.37 -16.95 8.50
CA ASP A 214 10.51 -18.41 8.48
C ASP A 214 11.59 -18.88 9.49
N ILE A 215 12.73 -18.19 9.56
CA ILE A 215 13.76 -18.46 10.60
C ILE A 215 13.16 -18.31 12.00
N VAL A 216 12.51 -17.18 12.29
CA VAL A 216 11.92 -16.89 13.60
C VAL A 216 10.91 -17.97 14.02
N ASN A 217 10.07 -18.40 13.09
CA ASN A 217 9.06 -19.43 13.36
C ASN A 217 9.66 -20.83 13.59
N ARG A 218 10.89 -21.07 13.10
CA ARG A 218 11.60 -22.35 13.28
C ARG A 218 12.54 -22.39 14.48
N ILE A 219 12.74 -21.28 15.19
CA ILE A 219 13.57 -21.24 16.41
C ILE A 219 13.09 -22.31 17.38
N VAL A 220 14.00 -23.21 17.74
CA VAL A 220 13.71 -24.33 18.63
C VAL A 220 13.51 -23.79 20.04
N LYS A 221 12.35 -24.09 20.63
CA LYS A 221 12.04 -23.73 22.02
C LYS A 221 12.14 -24.92 22.96
N ASN A 222 11.97 -26.13 22.44
CA ASN A 222 12.03 -27.37 23.20
C ASN A 222 12.54 -28.51 22.30
N GLY A 223 13.40 -29.38 22.83
CA GLY A 223 13.84 -30.62 22.16
C GLY A 223 15.30 -30.98 22.42
N GLU A 224 15.64 -32.26 22.26
CA GLU A 224 17.02 -32.73 22.21
C GLU A 224 17.60 -32.39 20.84
N ILE A 225 18.71 -31.63 20.82
CA ILE A 225 19.18 -30.97 19.61
C ILE A 225 20.48 -31.55 19.04
N GLY A 226 21.24 -32.29 19.84
CA GLY A 226 22.52 -32.86 19.40
C GLY A 226 23.37 -33.45 20.51
N GLU A 227 24.57 -33.88 20.13
CA GLU A 227 25.56 -34.50 21.00
C GLU A 227 26.92 -33.79 20.86
N VAL A 228 27.66 -33.67 21.95
CA VAL A 228 29.00 -33.06 21.96
C VAL A 228 30.06 -34.08 21.56
N LYS A 229 30.85 -33.78 20.53
CA LYS A 229 31.98 -34.59 20.05
C LYS A 229 33.17 -33.70 19.75
N ASN A 230 34.34 -34.05 20.27
CA ASN A 230 35.58 -33.29 20.10
C ASN A 230 35.44 -31.80 20.49
N GLY A 231 34.73 -31.53 21.59
CA GLY A 231 34.46 -30.19 22.13
C GLY A 231 33.46 -29.35 21.32
N LYS A 232 32.79 -29.91 20.31
CA LYS A 232 31.79 -29.21 19.48
C LYS A 232 30.45 -29.89 19.55
N LEU A 233 29.37 -29.12 19.41
CA LEU A 233 28.02 -29.66 19.31
C LEU A 233 27.74 -30.10 17.88
N HIS A 234 27.49 -31.40 17.70
CA HIS A 234 26.98 -31.98 16.47
C HIS A 234 25.46 -32.06 16.56
N LEU A 235 24.76 -31.27 15.74
CA LEU A 235 23.31 -31.22 15.71
C LEU A 235 22.71 -32.45 15.05
N PHE A 236 21.56 -32.90 15.55
CA PHE A 236 20.78 -33.95 14.88
C PHE A 236 20.20 -33.46 13.54
N ASP A 237 19.74 -34.39 12.71
CA ASP A 237 19.33 -34.11 11.33
C ASP A 237 18.18 -33.10 11.23
N ASP A 238 17.28 -33.12 12.21
CA ASP A 238 16.13 -32.21 12.31
C ASP A 238 16.49 -30.76 12.70
N TYR A 239 17.76 -30.48 13.00
CA TYR A 239 18.21 -29.17 13.46
C TYR A 239 19.39 -28.63 12.66
N ILE A 240 19.43 -27.31 12.54
CA ILE A 240 20.59 -26.56 12.05
C ILE A 240 20.80 -25.33 12.92
N ALA A 241 22.03 -24.85 12.96
CA ALA A 241 22.40 -23.60 13.59
C ALA A 241 22.52 -22.48 12.56
N VAL A 242 22.10 -21.27 12.92
CA VAL A 242 22.30 -20.05 12.12
C VAL A 242 23.09 -19.00 12.88
N ASP A 243 23.89 -18.20 12.16
CA ASP A 243 24.74 -17.14 12.73
C ASP A 243 23.95 -15.91 13.21
N SER A 244 22.77 -15.66 12.63
CA SER A 244 21.97 -14.47 12.89
C SER A 244 20.58 -14.59 12.27
N ILE A 245 19.63 -13.78 12.74
CA ILE A 245 18.30 -13.64 12.11
C ILE A 245 18.40 -12.62 10.98
N LYS A 246 18.70 -13.09 9.78
CA LYS A 246 18.78 -12.28 8.55
C LYS A 246 18.28 -13.08 7.34
N PRO A 247 17.97 -12.46 6.19
CA PRO A 247 17.35 -13.16 5.06
C PRO A 247 18.15 -14.36 4.54
N ASN A 248 19.48 -14.28 4.53
CA ASN A 248 20.35 -15.37 4.10
C ASN A 248 21.43 -15.60 5.18
N PRO A 249 21.13 -16.32 6.27
CA PRO A 249 22.08 -16.59 7.32
C PRO A 249 23.07 -17.68 6.89
N LYS A 250 24.24 -17.74 7.54
CA LYS A 250 25.12 -18.90 7.38
C LYS A 250 24.56 -20.04 8.23
N THR A 251 24.53 -21.25 7.67
CA THR A 251 24.03 -22.45 8.33
C THR A 251 25.15 -23.39 8.73
N TYR A 252 24.96 -24.08 9.84
CA TYR A 252 25.96 -24.98 10.43
C TYR A 252 25.28 -26.24 10.99
N LYS A 253 25.94 -27.39 10.82
CA LYS A 253 25.57 -28.66 11.48
C LYS A 253 26.45 -28.98 12.69
N VAL A 254 27.62 -28.36 12.75
CA VAL A 254 28.58 -28.49 13.85
C VAL A 254 28.94 -27.08 14.30
N ILE A 255 28.80 -26.81 15.60
CA ILE A 255 29.03 -25.48 16.16
C ILE A 255 29.85 -25.54 17.45
N ASP A 256 30.52 -24.43 17.74
CA ASP A 256 31.22 -24.24 18.99
C ASP A 256 30.22 -23.95 20.13
N ILE A 257 30.48 -24.56 21.28
CA ILE A 257 29.67 -24.43 22.49
C ILE A 257 30.57 -24.32 23.72
N GLU A 258 30.03 -23.74 24.79
CA GLU A 258 30.68 -23.66 26.09
C GLU A 258 29.80 -24.29 27.18
N GLY A 259 30.42 -24.97 28.15
CA GLY A 259 29.72 -25.53 29.30
C GLY A 259 29.27 -26.99 29.19
N ALA A 260 29.74 -27.74 28.19
CA ALA A 260 29.48 -29.18 28.04
C ALA A 260 30.75 -29.97 27.72
N GLU A 261 30.72 -31.29 27.94
CA GLU A 261 31.83 -32.22 27.73
C GLU A 261 31.47 -33.26 26.66
N ASP A 262 32.49 -33.92 26.08
CA ASP A 262 32.27 -34.95 25.05
C ASP A 262 31.37 -36.08 25.54
N GLY A 263 30.41 -36.46 24.70
CA GLY A 263 29.36 -37.44 25.02
C GLY A 263 28.11 -36.84 25.69
N ASP A 264 28.12 -35.55 26.07
CA ASP A 264 26.92 -34.88 26.58
C ASP A 264 25.87 -34.72 25.46
N ILE A 265 24.60 -35.02 25.79
CA ILE A 265 23.45 -34.71 24.93
C ILE A 265 22.92 -33.34 25.32
N ILE A 266 22.70 -32.47 24.34
CA ILE A 266 22.22 -31.11 24.56
C ILE A 266 20.72 -31.03 24.28
N VAL A 267 20.00 -30.38 25.18
CA VAL A 267 18.56 -30.14 25.10
C VAL A 267 18.26 -28.64 25.20
N ILE A 268 17.23 -28.18 24.50
CA ILE A 268 16.62 -26.87 24.72
C ILE A 268 15.33 -27.09 25.49
N GLU A 269 15.12 -26.32 26.56
CA GLU A 269 13.89 -26.31 27.36
C GLU A 269 13.47 -24.87 27.62
N ASN A 270 12.27 -24.49 27.18
CA ASN A 270 11.75 -23.12 27.26
C ASN A 270 12.72 -22.06 26.71
N GLY A 271 13.49 -22.42 25.68
CA GLY A 271 14.49 -21.56 25.05
C GLY A 271 15.85 -21.50 25.75
N GLU A 272 16.04 -22.19 26.88
CA GLU A 272 17.36 -22.32 27.52
C GLU A 272 18.05 -23.62 27.06
N MET A 273 19.33 -23.55 26.70
CA MET A 273 20.12 -24.70 26.30
C MET A 273 20.87 -25.29 27.50
N LYS A 274 20.75 -26.61 27.70
CA LYS A 274 21.28 -27.34 28.85
C LYS A 274 21.80 -28.72 28.44
N VAL A 275 22.63 -29.32 29.31
CA VAL A 275 22.99 -30.74 29.17
C VAL A 275 21.84 -31.60 29.70
N LYS A 276 21.38 -32.57 28.92
CA LYS A 276 20.27 -33.47 29.29
C LYS A 276 20.59 -34.21 30.59
N GLY A 277 19.64 -34.17 31.54
CA GLY A 277 19.79 -34.82 32.85
C GLY A 277 20.74 -34.12 33.82
N LYS A 278 21.30 -32.96 33.46
CA LYS A 278 22.12 -32.11 34.33
C LYS A 278 21.52 -30.69 34.31
N ASP A 279 21.45 -29.99 35.44
CA ASP A 279 21.07 -28.56 35.44
C ASP A 279 22.26 -27.66 35.05
N LYS A 280 23.04 -28.08 34.04
CA LYS A 280 24.23 -27.38 33.54
C LYS A 280 23.85 -26.63 32.27
N LYS A 281 23.93 -25.30 32.31
CA LYS A 281 23.66 -24.44 31.15
C LYS A 281 24.78 -24.54 30.11
N VAL A 282 24.38 -24.46 28.85
CA VAL A 282 25.27 -24.48 27.68
C VAL A 282 25.07 -23.20 26.90
N ASN A 283 26.16 -22.55 26.51
CA ASN A 283 26.14 -21.30 25.77
C ASN A 283 26.69 -21.50 24.36
N THR A 284 26.16 -20.72 23.42
CA THR A 284 26.63 -20.70 22.03
C THR A 284 26.29 -19.35 21.38
N ASN A 285 27.05 -18.97 20.35
CA ASN A 285 26.81 -17.75 19.57
C ASN A 285 25.81 -17.98 18.42
N TYR A 286 25.24 -19.17 18.32
CA TYR A 286 24.35 -19.56 17.23
C TYR A 286 22.91 -19.73 17.69
N ILE A 287 21.97 -19.55 16.76
CA ILE A 287 20.55 -19.78 16.99
C ILE A 287 20.18 -21.14 16.40
N ILE A 288 19.59 -22.02 17.19
CA ILE A 288 19.16 -23.34 16.72
C ILE A 288 17.74 -23.25 16.16
N ILE A 289 17.58 -23.71 14.93
CA ILE A 289 16.31 -23.78 14.24
C ILE A 289 16.05 -25.21 13.76
N LYS A 290 14.78 -25.55 13.55
CA LYS A 290 14.43 -26.77 12.81
C LYS A 290 14.92 -26.66 11.36
N SER A 291 15.43 -27.78 10.83
CA SER A 291 15.89 -27.92 9.44
C SER A 291 14.81 -27.49 8.43
N TRP A 292 15.25 -27.11 7.22
CA TRP A 292 14.40 -26.60 6.14
C TRP A 292 13.45 -27.67 5.58
#